data_AF-A0A8J5JXV1-F1
#
_entry.id   AF-A0A8J5JXV1-F1
#
_cell.length_a   1.000
_cell.length_b   1.000
_cell.length_c   1.000
_cell.angle_alpha   90.00
_cell.angle_beta   90.00
_cell.angle_gamma   90.00
#
_symmetry.space_group_name_H-M   'P 1'
#
loop_
_entity.id
_entity.type
_entity.pdbx_description
1 polymer ?
#
loop_
_entity_poly.entity_id
_entity_poly.type
_entity_poly.pdbx_seq_one_letter_code
_entity_poly.pdbx_strand_id
1 'polypeptide(L)'
;MTLHYPSYFPSYFSINDILATNERVPCKFERTAYGIGFLDPSSGNKDLESGTKLELPCWLARALYSRRRIVSCHLPKIFKEKYRAHIVTTSPMVEQHNKRKFSELS
;
A
#
# COMPACT_ATOMS: atom_id res chain seq x y z
N MET A 1 17.36 8.49 23.52
CA MET A 1 16.57 8.23 22.29
C MET A 1 17.53 7.81 21.20
N THR A 2 17.65 6.52 20.92
CA THR A 2 18.48 6.01 19.81
C THR A 2 17.81 6.42 18.50
N LEU A 3 18.48 7.26 17.70
CA LEU A 3 18.11 7.52 16.32
C LEU A 3 18.30 6.21 15.55
N HIS A 4 17.23 5.43 15.46
CA HIS A 4 17.20 4.24 14.64
C HIS A 4 17.11 4.70 13.19
N TYR A 5 18.24 5.05 12.58
CA TYR A 5 18.34 5.25 11.15
C TYR A 5 18.05 3.91 10.50
N PRO A 6 16.89 3.73 9.84
CA PRO A 6 16.60 2.47 9.20
C PRO A 6 17.59 2.35 8.03
N SER A 7 18.48 1.36 8.11
CA SER A 7 19.38 0.99 7.01
C SER A 7 18.62 0.53 5.76
N TYR A 8 17.30 0.33 5.87
CA TYR A 8 16.41 -0.09 4.80
C TYR A 8 15.01 0.51 5.00
N PHE A 9 14.45 1.17 3.98
CA PHE A 9 13.06 1.65 3.98
C PHE A 9 12.23 0.98 2.89
N PRO A 10 11.10 0.33 3.24
CA PRO A 10 10.54 0.13 4.58
C PRO A 10 11.38 -0.82 5.47
N SER A 11 11.34 -0.67 6.79
CA SER A 11 12.06 -1.54 7.74
C SER A 11 11.45 -2.94 7.77
N TYR A 12 12.25 -3.96 7.44
CA TYR A 12 11.78 -5.34 7.30
C TYR A 12 11.15 -5.92 8.59
N PHE A 13 11.66 -5.52 9.76
CA PHE A 13 11.19 -6.02 11.07
C PHE A 13 10.12 -5.13 11.72
N SER A 14 9.81 -3.98 11.13
CA SER A 14 8.77 -3.10 11.66
C SER A 14 7.40 -3.69 11.36
N ILE A 15 6.65 -4.03 12.40
CA ILE A 15 5.26 -4.52 12.26
C ILE A 15 4.41 -3.49 11.51
N ASN A 16 4.58 -2.20 11.81
CA ASN A 16 3.86 -1.13 11.14
C ASN A 16 4.16 -1.11 9.63
N ASP A 17 5.40 -1.35 9.23
CA ASP A 17 5.80 -1.34 7.83
C ASP A 17 5.33 -2.60 7.09
N ILE A 18 5.37 -3.76 7.76
CA ILE A 18 4.80 -5.01 7.23
C ILE A 18 3.31 -4.82 6.97
N LEU A 19 2.57 -4.28 7.95
CA LEU A 19 1.14 -4.01 7.82
C LEU A 19 0.86 -2.98 6.72
N ALA A 20 1.61 -1.87 6.69
CA ALA A 20 1.43 -0.83 5.70
C ALA A 20 1.71 -1.31 4.26
N THR A 21 2.72 -2.16 4.07
CA THR A 21 3.08 -2.68 2.74
C THR A 21 2.21 -3.84 2.27
N ASN A 22 1.47 -4.48 3.18
CA ASN A 22 0.50 -5.52 2.85
C ASN A 22 -0.81 -4.94 2.26
N GLU A 23 -1.02 -3.63 2.36
CA GLU A 23 -2.16 -2.94 1.77
C GLU A 23 -2.24 -3.20 0.25
N ARG A 24 -3.45 -3.47 -0.23
CA ARG A 24 -3.70 -3.80 -1.63
C ARG A 24 -3.72 -2.54 -2.49
N VAL A 25 -2.97 -2.57 -3.59
CA VAL A 25 -2.91 -1.49 -4.57
C VAL A 25 -3.38 -1.96 -5.94
N PRO A 26 -4.19 -1.16 -6.65
CA PRO A 26 -4.66 -1.51 -7.97
C PRO A 26 -3.49 -1.45 -8.95
N CYS A 27 -3.20 -2.58 -9.59
CA CYS A 27 -2.13 -2.76 -10.55
C CYS A 27 -2.67 -3.30 -11.87
N LYS A 28 -2.03 -2.92 -12.96
CA LYS A 28 -2.29 -3.46 -14.29
C LYS A 28 -1.05 -4.21 -14.78
N PHE A 29 -1.21 -5.46 -15.19
CA PHE A 29 -0.13 -6.20 -15.85
C PHE A 29 0.07 -5.66 -17.27
N GLU A 30 1.28 -5.28 -17.61
CA GLU A 30 1.63 -4.81 -18.97
C GLU A 30 2.19 -5.95 -19.84
N ARG A 31 2.49 -7.11 -19.24
CA ARG A 31 2.98 -8.31 -19.92
C ARG A 31 2.29 -9.55 -19.40
N THR A 32 2.13 -10.55 -20.27
CA THR A 32 1.67 -11.88 -19.88
C THR A 32 2.64 -12.50 -18.89
N ALA A 33 2.12 -12.97 -17.76
CA ALA A 33 2.89 -13.57 -16.70
C ALA A 33 2.47 -15.04 -16.51
N TYR A 34 3.42 -15.94 -16.78
CA TYR A 34 3.18 -17.38 -16.81
C TYR A 34 3.15 -17.97 -15.41
N GLY A 35 2.22 -18.90 -15.16
CA GLY A 35 2.12 -19.64 -13.90
C GLY A 35 1.62 -18.85 -12.69
N ILE A 36 1.16 -17.60 -12.88
CA ILE A 36 0.59 -16.77 -11.80
C ILE A 36 -0.91 -16.51 -11.96
N GLY A 37 -1.59 -17.32 -12.78
CA GLY A 37 -3.04 -17.20 -13.01
C GLY A 37 -3.89 -17.37 -11.75
N PHE A 38 -3.38 -18.02 -10.70
CA PHE A 38 -4.04 -18.11 -9.39
C PHE A 38 -4.28 -16.75 -8.72
N LEU A 39 -3.60 -15.69 -9.16
CA LEU A 39 -3.83 -14.33 -8.67
C LEU A 39 -5.14 -13.73 -9.20
N ASP A 40 -5.64 -14.21 -10.35
CA ASP A 40 -6.92 -13.81 -10.90
C ASP A 40 -7.92 -14.98 -10.85
N PRO A 41 -8.73 -15.09 -9.78
CA PRO A 41 -9.72 -16.14 -9.67
C PRO A 41 -10.80 -16.07 -10.75
N SER A 42 -10.92 -14.94 -11.48
CA SER A 42 -11.91 -14.78 -12.56
C SER A 42 -11.43 -15.34 -13.89
N SER A 43 -10.11 -15.43 -14.11
CA SER A 43 -9.57 -15.82 -15.42
C SER A 43 -9.59 -17.33 -15.68
N GLY A 44 -9.62 -18.16 -14.63
CA GLY A 44 -9.58 -19.63 -14.73
C GLY A 44 -8.33 -20.19 -15.44
N ASN A 45 -7.44 -19.33 -15.93
CA ASN A 45 -6.28 -19.66 -16.73
C ASN A 45 -5.05 -19.85 -15.84
N LYS A 46 -4.12 -20.67 -16.31
CA LYS A 46 -2.83 -20.91 -15.63
C LYS A 46 -1.92 -19.68 -15.69
N ASP A 47 -2.07 -18.89 -16.76
CA ASP A 47 -1.27 -17.73 -17.08
C ASP A 47 -2.11 -16.46 -16.99
N LEU A 48 -1.48 -15.36 -16.59
CA LEU A 48 -2.13 -14.07 -16.46
C LEU A 48 -1.83 -13.22 -17.70
N GLU A 49 -2.86 -12.84 -18.44
CA GLU A 49 -2.69 -12.08 -19.68
C GLU A 49 -2.24 -10.63 -19.46
N SER A 50 -1.62 -10.04 -20.50
CA SER A 50 -1.34 -8.61 -20.52
C SER A 50 -2.64 -7.81 -20.52
N GLY A 51 -2.72 -6.77 -19.70
CA GLY A 51 -3.89 -5.91 -19.57
C GLY A 51 -4.73 -6.21 -18.33
N THR A 52 -4.51 -7.35 -17.67
CA THR A 52 -5.30 -7.74 -16.50
C THR A 52 -5.07 -6.78 -15.33
N LYS A 53 -6.18 -6.36 -14.72
CA LYS A 53 -6.21 -5.46 -13.57
C LYS A 53 -6.47 -6.27 -12.32
N LEU A 54 -5.55 -6.20 -11.37
CA LEU A 54 -5.61 -6.92 -10.11
C LEU A 54 -5.19 -6.03 -8.96
N GLU A 55 -5.68 -6.37 -7.77
CA GLU A 55 -5.24 -5.74 -6.54
C GLU A 55 -4.14 -6.60 -5.91
N LEU A 56 -2.92 -6.06 -5.88
CA LEU A 56 -1.75 -6.74 -5.34
C LEU A 56 -1.23 -6.02 -4.10
N PRO A 57 -0.64 -6.73 -3.12
CA PRO A 57 0.07 -6.08 -2.02
C PRO A 57 1.18 -5.15 -2.54
N CYS A 58 1.36 -4.00 -1.89
CA CYS A 58 2.33 -2.98 -2.29
C CYS A 58 3.77 -3.53 -2.38
N TRP A 59 4.18 -4.39 -1.45
CA TRP A 59 5.51 -5.02 -1.49
C TRP A 59 5.73 -5.88 -2.76
N LEU A 60 4.70 -6.61 -3.20
CA LEU A 60 4.76 -7.45 -4.38
C LEU A 60 4.75 -6.60 -5.66
N ALA A 61 3.87 -5.60 -5.72
CA ALA A 61 3.81 -4.65 -6.82
C ALA A 61 5.17 -3.95 -7.02
N ARG A 62 5.81 -3.51 -5.93
CA ARG A 62 7.15 -2.90 -5.95
C ARG A 62 8.19 -3.87 -6.51
N ALA A 63 8.20 -5.13 -6.07
CA ALA A 63 9.15 -6.13 -6.55
C ALA A 63 8.99 -6.42 -8.05
N LEU A 64 7.74 -6.54 -8.53
CA LEU A 64 7.42 -6.77 -9.95
C LEU A 64 7.74 -5.55 -10.83
N TYR A 65 7.56 -4.34 -10.31
CA TYR A 65 7.93 -3.11 -10.98
C TYR A 65 9.45 -2.97 -11.10
N SER A 66 10.19 -3.09 -9.98
CA SER A 66 11.64 -2.84 -9.94
C SER A 66 12.47 -3.80 -10.79
N ARG A 67 12.09 -5.08 -10.87
CA ARG A 67 12.92 -6.07 -11.61
C ARG A 67 12.71 -6.02 -13.11
N ARG A 68 11.47 -5.89 -13.57
CA ARG A 68 11.11 -6.15 -14.98
C ARG A 68 9.99 -5.25 -15.52
N ARG A 69 9.51 -4.26 -14.75
CA ARG A 69 8.39 -3.36 -15.12
C ARG A 69 7.17 -4.13 -15.65
N ILE A 70 6.87 -5.27 -15.03
CA ILE A 70 5.80 -6.19 -15.47
C ILE A 70 4.42 -5.60 -15.14
N VAL A 71 4.34 -4.82 -14.07
CA VAL A 71 3.10 -4.22 -13.57
C VAL A 71 3.22 -2.70 -13.56
N SER A 72 2.11 -2.03 -13.87
CA SER A 72 1.91 -0.60 -13.70
C SER A 72 1.00 -0.37 -12.49
N CYS A 73 1.53 0.26 -11.44
CA CYS A 73 0.77 0.55 -10.22
C CYS A 73 0.01 1.88 -10.38
N HIS A 74 -1.28 1.88 -10.06
CA HIS A 74 -2.08 3.08 -10.01
C HIS A 74 -2.26 3.54 -8.56
N LEU A 75 -2.25 4.86 -8.35
CA LEU A 75 -2.53 5.43 -7.05
C LEU A 75 -4.00 5.12 -6.68
N PRO A 76 -4.25 4.44 -5.54
CA PRO A 76 -5.61 4.19 -5.06
C PRO A 76 -6.38 5.52 -4.97
N LYS A 77 -7.69 5.50 -5.26
CA LYS A 77 -8.52 6.72 -5.26
C LYS A 77 -8.48 7.46 -3.92
N ILE A 78 -8.28 6.73 -2.83
CA ILE A 78 -8.15 7.23 -1.44
C ILE A 78 -6.87 8.08 -1.25
N PHE A 79 -5.86 7.90 -2.10
CA PHE A 79 -4.60 8.66 -2.04
C PHE A 79 -4.57 9.87 -2.99
N LYS A 80 -5.62 10.11 -3.77
CA LYS A 80 -5.73 11.33 -4.59
C LYS A 80 -5.82 12.57 -3.70
N GLU A 81 -5.23 13.66 -4.17
CA GLU A 81 -5.03 14.96 -3.51
C GLU A 81 -6.19 15.44 -2.62
N LYS A 82 -7.43 15.25 -3.07
CA LYS A 82 -8.65 15.64 -2.35
C LYS A 82 -8.83 14.95 -0.98
N TYR A 83 -8.33 13.73 -0.82
CA TYR A 83 -8.47 12.97 0.43
C TYR A 83 -7.29 13.22 1.38
N ARG A 84 -6.09 13.53 0.85
CA ARG A 84 -4.93 13.96 1.65
C ARG A 84 -5.23 15.24 2.44
N ALA A 85 -5.90 16.20 1.80
CA ALA A 85 -6.36 17.41 2.48
C ALA A 85 -7.28 17.11 3.67
N HIS A 86 -8.14 16.10 3.54
CA HIS A 86 -9.08 15.72 4.60
C HIS A 86 -8.40 14.98 5.77
N ILE A 87 -7.45 14.09 5.50
CA ILE A 87 -6.63 13.42 6.53
C ILE A 87 -5.79 14.46 7.30
N VAL A 88 -5.16 15.39 6.59
CA VAL A 88 -4.37 16.45 7.24
C VAL A 88 -5.25 17.38 8.07
N THR A 89 -6.47 17.67 7.63
CA THR A 89 -7.42 18.53 8.37
C THR A 89 -8.02 17.84 9.59
N THR A 90 -8.16 16.51 9.57
CA THR A 90 -8.69 15.74 10.70
C THR A 90 -7.63 15.35 11.74
N SER A 91 -6.35 15.27 11.34
CA SER A 91 -5.23 15.01 12.24
C SER A 91 -5.10 15.99 13.44
N PRO A 92 -5.27 17.33 13.29
CA PRO A 92 -5.25 18.25 14.43
C PRO A 92 -6.50 18.14 15.33
N MET A 93 -7.64 17.67 14.81
CA MET A 93 -8.86 17.47 15.61
C MET A 93 -8.75 16.25 16.53
N VAL A 94 -8.12 15.16 16.06
CA VAL A 94 -7.88 13.96 16.87
C VAL A 94 -6.95 14.28 18.05
N GLU A 95 -5.95 15.14 17.84
CA GLU A 95 -5.04 15.56 18.90
C GLU A 95 -5.71 16.48 19.95
N GLN A 96 -6.63 17.35 19.53
CA GLN A 96 -7.42 18.16 20.47
C GLN A 96 -8.42 17.33 21.29
N HIS A 97 -9.04 16.31 20.68
CA HIS A 97 -9.96 15.41 21.41
C HIS A 97 -9.23 14.62 22.51
N ASN A 98 -7.99 14.18 22.25
CA ASN A 98 -7.20 13.47 23.23
C ASN A 98 -6.79 14.41 24.39
N LYS A 99 -6.37 15.65 24.09
CA LYS A 99 -6.00 16.65 25.13
C LYS A 99 -7.16 17.03 26.04
N ARG A 100 -8.41 17.10 25.54
CA ARG A 100 -9.60 17.39 26.36
C ARG A 100 -9.94 16.28 27.35
N LYS A 101 -9.77 15.00 26.98
CA LYS A 101 -10.03 13.89 27.90
C LYS A 101 -9.03 13.81 29.07
N PHE A 102 -7.80 14.28 28.87
CA PHE A 102 -6.80 14.33 29.95
C PHE A 102 -6.98 15.52 30.91
N SER A 103 -7.66 16.59 30.50
CA SER A 103 -7.98 17.73 31.38
C SER A 103 -9.23 17.54 32.25
N GLU A 104 -10.07 16.55 31.93
CA GLU A 104 -11.27 16.21 32.73
C GLU A 104 -11.00 15.11 33.77
N LEU A 105 -9.78 14.57 33.82
CA LEU A 105 -9.33 13.52 34.75
C LEU A 105 -8.28 14.02 35.76
N SER A 106 -8.12 15.33 35.93
CA SER A 106 -7.33 15.99 36.99
C SER A 106 -8.21 16.98 37.75
#